data_AF-A0A8H3E7Q3-F1
#
_entry.id   AF-A0A8H3E7Q3-F1
#
_cell.length_a   1.000
_cell.length_b   1.000
_cell.length_c   1.000
_cell.angle_alpha   90.00
_cell.angle_beta   90.00
_cell.angle_gamma   90.00
#
_symmetry.space_group_name_H-M   'P 1'
#
loop_
_entity.id
_entity.type
_entity.pdbx_description
1 polymer ?
#
loop_
_entity_poly.entity_id
_entity_poly.type
_entity_poly.pdbx_seq_one_letter_code
_entity_poly.pdbx_strand_id
1 'polypeptide(L)'
;SAPTEKLLLGPGVDACKAAFMGQLKEGDFVRWGNTKRVTALRKADQDGIWDGVKDHNFDDFWKIAGKIFPTTSAPSAQAPSMPHHSSTALHRPSSTGVEPSEQNAAHAVRSIPMRVILPDGPVLQDQVPPTNPNGGAMTLGEHLRAVMPLLFGKDEVNVRVCPCCIGFF
;
A
#
# COMPACT_ATOMS: atom_id res chain seq x y z
N SER A 1 13.57 16.87 -33.17
CA SER A 1 12.42 17.14 -32.28
C SER A 1 12.27 16.01 -31.28
N ALA A 2 11.85 16.31 -30.04
CA ALA A 2 11.62 15.27 -29.02
C ALA A 2 10.43 14.37 -29.41
N PRO A 3 10.44 13.07 -29.08
CA PRO A 3 9.36 12.15 -29.42
C PRO A 3 8.15 12.36 -28.50
N THR A 4 7.37 13.40 -28.76
CA THR A 4 6.20 13.79 -27.96
C THR A 4 5.14 12.68 -27.87
N GLU A 5 5.02 11.85 -28.91
CA GLU A 5 4.11 10.68 -28.95
C GLU A 5 4.46 9.57 -27.94
N LYS A 6 5.66 9.60 -27.37
CA LYS A 6 6.13 8.60 -26.38
C LYS A 6 6.18 9.15 -24.96
N LEU A 7 5.89 10.44 -24.75
CA LEU A 7 5.97 11.11 -23.45
C LEU A 7 4.57 11.47 -22.98
N LEU A 8 4.13 10.80 -21.91
CA LEU A 8 2.78 10.99 -21.35
C LEU A 8 2.65 12.28 -20.52
N LEU A 9 3.76 12.86 -20.05
CA LEU A 9 3.74 14.08 -19.26
C LEU A 9 4.14 15.27 -20.12
N GLY A 10 3.37 16.35 -20.01
CA GLY A 10 3.78 17.64 -20.51
C GLY A 10 5.09 18.09 -19.84
N PRO A 11 5.98 18.80 -20.55
CA PRO A 11 7.21 19.27 -19.95
C PRO A 11 6.90 20.29 -18.85
N GLY A 12 7.25 20.00 -17.59
CA GLY A 12 7.14 20.96 -16.50
C GLY A 12 7.08 20.35 -15.10
N VAL A 13 7.60 21.09 -14.12
CA VAL A 13 7.59 20.70 -12.70
C VAL A 13 6.17 20.54 -12.17
N ASP A 14 5.24 21.37 -12.64
CA ASP A 14 3.81 21.28 -12.26
C ASP A 14 3.15 20.00 -12.78
N ALA A 15 3.51 19.55 -13.99
CA ALA A 15 3.05 18.29 -14.55
C ALA A 15 3.61 17.10 -13.75
N CYS A 16 4.88 17.17 -13.35
CA CYS A 16 5.48 16.16 -12.47
C CYS A 16 4.80 16.11 -11.10
N LYS A 17 4.49 17.27 -10.50
CA LYS A 17 3.73 17.36 -9.25
C LYS A 17 2.35 16.76 -9.37
N ALA A 18 1.63 17.09 -10.44
CA ALA A 18 0.29 16.55 -10.70
C ALA A 18 0.33 15.02 -10.86
N ALA A 19 1.31 14.49 -11.61
CA ALA A 19 1.50 13.05 -11.78
C ALA A 19 1.86 12.35 -10.47
N PHE A 20 2.77 12.93 -9.68
CA PHE A 20 3.12 12.42 -8.35
C PHE A 20 1.90 12.34 -7.43
N MET A 21 1.13 13.44 -7.31
CA MET A 21 -0.09 13.45 -6.51
C MET A 21 -1.15 12.47 -7.06
N GLY A 22 -1.17 12.26 -8.37
CA GLY A 22 -1.99 11.22 -9.01
C GLY A 22 -1.62 9.82 -8.55
N GLN A 23 -0.32 9.49 -8.54
CA GLN A 23 0.19 8.19 -8.07
C GLN A 23 -0.09 7.98 -6.57
N LEU A 24 0.04 9.01 -5.73
CA LEU A 24 -0.31 8.91 -4.32
C LEU A 24 -1.79 8.58 -4.11
N LYS A 25 -2.68 9.25 -4.84
CA LYS A 25 -4.13 8.99 -4.78
C LYS A 25 -4.48 7.60 -5.29
N GLU A 26 -3.85 7.16 -6.36
CA GLU A 26 -4.01 5.80 -6.89
C GLU A 26 -3.58 4.75 -5.84
N GLY A 27 -2.42 4.96 -5.21
CA GLY A 27 -1.94 4.12 -4.13
C GLY A 27 -2.87 4.08 -2.92
N ASP A 28 -3.40 5.23 -2.50
CA ASP A 28 -4.43 5.31 -1.45
C ASP A 28 -5.69 4.53 -1.81
N PHE A 29 -6.17 4.68 -3.05
CA PHE A 29 -7.35 3.99 -3.53
C PHE A 29 -7.16 2.47 -3.49
N VAL A 30 -6.00 1.97 -3.93
CA VAL A 30 -5.69 0.53 -3.84
C VAL A 30 -5.60 0.06 -2.38
N ARG A 31 -4.97 0.85 -1.49
CA ARG A 31 -4.81 0.47 -0.07
C ARG A 31 -6.11 0.47 0.71
N TRP A 32 -6.98 1.46 0.56
CA TRP A 32 -8.15 1.64 1.42
C TRP A 32 -9.49 1.68 0.68
N GLY A 33 -9.48 1.57 -0.65
CA GLY A 33 -10.68 1.73 -1.49
C GLY A 33 -11.15 3.18 -1.63
N ASN A 34 -10.36 4.15 -1.13
CA ASN A 34 -10.69 5.58 -1.17
C ASN A 34 -9.42 6.43 -1.08
N THR A 35 -9.51 7.70 -1.47
CA THR A 35 -8.38 8.65 -1.46
C THR A 35 -8.34 9.57 -0.25
N LYS A 36 -9.13 9.27 0.81
CA LYS A 36 -9.40 10.24 1.88
C LYS A 36 -8.14 10.65 2.62
N ARG A 37 -7.15 9.77 2.77
CA ARG A 37 -5.92 10.09 3.52
C ARG A 37 -5.11 11.17 2.83
N VAL A 38 -4.85 11.03 1.53
CA VAL A 38 -4.19 12.07 0.73
C VAL A 38 -5.07 13.31 0.58
N THR A 39 -6.38 13.17 0.31
CA THR A 39 -7.23 14.34 0.07
C THR A 39 -7.62 15.12 1.32
N ALA A 40 -7.55 14.52 2.51
CA ALA A 40 -7.80 15.20 3.78
C ALA A 40 -6.59 16.00 4.30
N LEU A 41 -5.40 15.81 3.71
CA LEU A 41 -4.23 16.63 4.01
C LEU A 41 -4.50 18.09 3.67
N ARG A 42 -3.99 19.00 4.50
CA ARG A 42 -4.01 20.43 4.19
C ARG A 42 -3.19 20.70 2.94
N LYS A 43 -3.52 21.76 2.19
CA LYS A 43 -2.76 22.16 1.00
C LYS A 43 -1.26 22.28 1.29
N ALA A 44 -0.89 22.87 2.42
CA ALA A 44 0.50 22.98 2.86
C ALA A 44 1.19 21.61 3.07
N ASP A 45 0.45 20.59 3.56
CA ASP A 45 1.00 19.24 3.70
C ASP A 45 1.11 18.55 2.32
N GLN A 46 0.14 18.75 1.42
CA GLN A 46 0.20 18.22 0.04
C GLN A 46 1.34 18.87 -0.78
N ASP A 47 1.60 20.15 -0.57
CA ASP A 47 2.72 20.85 -1.18
C ASP A 47 4.04 20.42 -0.55
N GLY A 48 4.09 20.29 0.79
CA GLY A 48 5.28 19.87 1.53
C GLY A 48 5.77 18.46 1.19
N ILE A 49 4.86 17.50 0.99
CA ILE A 49 5.27 16.14 0.57
C ILE A 49 5.90 16.14 -0.82
N TRP A 50 5.43 16.99 -1.73
CA TRP A 50 6.05 17.18 -3.05
C TRP A 50 7.39 17.90 -2.94
N ASP A 51 7.46 18.97 -2.15
CA ASP A 51 8.68 19.75 -1.98
C ASP A 51 9.81 18.91 -1.37
N GLY A 52 9.52 18.02 -0.41
CA GLY A 52 10.50 17.07 0.12
C GLY A 52 11.10 16.15 -0.97
N VAL A 53 10.30 15.72 -1.96
CA VAL A 53 10.80 14.94 -3.10
C VAL A 53 11.64 15.81 -4.04
N LYS A 54 11.13 17.00 -4.39
CA LYS A 54 11.76 17.95 -5.31
C LYS A 54 13.11 18.46 -4.79
N ASP A 55 13.20 18.72 -3.48
CA ASP A 55 14.37 19.28 -2.80
C ASP A 55 15.26 18.19 -2.19
N HIS A 56 14.97 16.91 -2.44
CA HIS A 56 15.70 15.74 -1.93
C HIS A 56 15.82 15.70 -0.38
N ASN A 57 14.81 16.20 0.33
CA ASN A 57 14.76 16.20 1.78
C ASN A 57 13.86 15.07 2.30
N PHE A 58 14.51 13.98 2.75
CA PHE A 58 13.83 12.81 3.28
C PHE A 58 13.00 13.11 4.54
N ASP A 59 13.51 13.93 5.47
CA ASP A 59 12.84 14.18 6.75
C ASP A 59 11.54 14.95 6.56
N ASP A 60 11.57 15.97 5.68
CA ASP A 60 10.38 16.75 5.33
C ASP A 60 9.34 15.89 4.61
N PHE A 61 9.78 15.02 3.68
CA PHE A 61 8.92 14.04 3.03
C PHE A 61 8.27 13.09 4.04
N TRP A 62 9.08 12.43 4.88
CA TRP A 62 8.60 11.35 5.76
C TRP A 62 7.71 11.87 6.89
N LYS A 63 7.94 13.10 7.36
CA LYS A 63 7.07 13.80 8.33
C LYS A 63 5.61 13.86 7.89
N ILE A 64 5.36 13.95 6.58
CA ILE A 64 4.01 14.00 6.02
C ILE A 64 3.59 12.60 5.54
N ALA A 65 4.47 11.90 4.82
CA ALA A 65 4.21 10.56 4.28
C ALA A 65 3.84 9.54 5.39
N GLY A 66 4.49 9.61 6.55
CA GLY A 66 4.20 8.75 7.70
C GLY A 66 2.79 8.92 8.28
N LYS A 67 2.09 10.02 7.97
CA LYS A 67 0.68 10.22 8.36
C LYS A 67 -0.29 9.47 7.45
N ILE A 68 0.07 9.29 6.18
CA ILE A 68 -0.82 8.72 5.17
C ILE A 68 -0.52 7.25 4.89
N PHE A 69 0.74 6.83 4.88
CA PHE A 69 1.12 5.45 4.63
C PHE A 69 0.90 4.54 5.84
N PRO A 70 0.61 3.25 5.60
CA PRO A 70 0.54 2.29 6.69
C PRO A 70 1.92 2.19 7.33
N THR A 71 2.01 2.56 8.61
CA THR A 71 3.19 2.26 9.41
C THR A 71 3.19 0.75 9.67
N THR A 72 4.37 0.13 9.61
CA THR A 72 4.56 -1.28 10.00
C THR A 72 4.36 -1.39 11.50
N SER A 73 3.12 -1.36 11.98
CA SER A 73 2.77 -2.13 13.16
C SER A 73 2.58 -3.54 12.65
N ALA A 74 3.45 -4.46 13.07
CA ALA A 74 3.21 -5.88 12.90
C ALA A 74 1.74 -6.18 13.30
N PRO A 75 1.02 -7.07 12.59
CA PRO A 75 -0.28 -7.50 13.06
C PRO A 75 -0.06 -7.97 14.49
N SER A 76 -0.61 -7.22 15.45
CA SER A 76 -0.58 -7.60 16.85
C SER A 76 -1.25 -8.96 16.85
N ALA A 77 -0.44 -10.01 17.00
CA ALA A 77 -0.93 -11.29 17.45
C ALA A 77 -1.71 -10.93 18.69
N GLN A 78 -3.04 -11.01 18.60
CA GLN A 78 -3.91 -10.87 19.75
C GLN A 78 -3.46 -11.96 20.71
N ALA A 79 -2.56 -11.61 21.62
CA ALA A 79 -2.25 -12.44 22.76
C ALA A 79 -3.60 -12.64 23.46
N PRO A 80 -4.04 -13.88 23.70
CA PRO A 80 -5.27 -14.10 24.42
C PRO A 80 -5.10 -13.45 25.80
N SER A 81 -5.87 -12.39 26.04
CA SER A 81 -5.90 -11.72 27.33
C SER A 81 -6.39 -12.73 28.37
N MET A 82 -5.48 -13.16 29.24
CA MET A 82 -5.75 -14.00 30.40
C MET A 82 -6.87 -13.38 31.25
N PRO A 83 -7.83 -14.17 31.76
CA PRO A 83 -8.93 -13.63 32.55
C PRO A 83 -8.43 -13.30 33.96
N HIS A 84 -8.34 -12.02 34.29
CA HIS A 84 -8.26 -11.59 35.68
C HIS A 84 -9.67 -11.61 36.29
N HIS A 85 -9.91 -12.58 37.16
CA HIS A 85 -11.07 -12.62 38.03
C HIS A 85 -10.93 -11.52 39.11
N SER A 86 -11.93 -10.65 39.26
CA SER A 86 -12.64 -10.41 40.54
C SER A 86 -13.66 -9.26 40.46
N SER A 87 -14.86 -9.56 40.95
CA SER A 87 -15.88 -8.69 41.58
C SER A 87 -16.94 -7.96 40.73
N THR A 88 -18.12 -8.59 40.71
CA THR A 88 -19.48 -8.04 40.95
C THR A 88 -19.85 -6.66 40.39
N ALA A 89 -20.62 -6.66 39.29
CA ALA A 89 -21.73 -5.73 39.05
C ALA A 89 -22.72 -6.33 38.04
N LEU A 90 -24.02 -6.34 38.39
CA LEU A 90 -25.11 -6.92 37.60
C LEU A 90 -25.36 -6.13 36.30
N HIS A 91 -24.97 -6.60 35.10
CA HIS A 91 -25.55 -6.07 33.85
C HIS A 91 -25.65 -7.11 32.72
N ARG A 92 -26.91 -7.38 32.33
CA ARG A 92 -27.50 -7.65 30.99
C ARG A 92 -26.68 -8.49 29.99
N PRO A 93 -27.15 -9.67 29.53
CA PRO A 93 -26.51 -10.37 28.43
C PRO A 93 -26.82 -9.62 27.12
N SER A 94 -25.82 -8.94 26.57
CA SER A 94 -25.88 -8.48 25.19
C SER A 94 -25.13 -9.49 24.34
N SER A 95 -25.90 -10.33 23.67
CA SER A 95 -25.45 -11.07 22.49
C SER A 95 -25.09 -10.06 21.41
N THR A 96 -23.81 -9.75 21.26
CA THR A 96 -23.32 -8.99 20.11
C THR A 96 -22.08 -9.69 19.59
N GLY A 97 -22.20 -10.19 18.36
CA GLY A 97 -21.08 -10.68 17.58
C GLY A 97 -19.98 -9.64 17.54
N VAL A 98 -18.75 -10.14 17.46
CA VAL A 98 -17.55 -9.31 17.28
C VAL A 98 -17.61 -8.72 15.86
N GLU A 99 -18.45 -7.71 15.67
CA GLU A 99 -18.40 -6.86 14.48
C GLU A 99 -17.15 -6.00 14.62
N PRO A 100 -16.19 -6.05 13.69
CA PRO A 100 -15.07 -5.14 13.70
C PRO A 100 -15.63 -3.71 13.65
N SER A 101 -15.30 -2.89 14.65
CA SER A 101 -15.62 -1.46 14.63
C SER A 101 -15.27 -0.87 13.24
N GLU A 102 -16.20 -0.16 12.61
CA GLU A 102 -16.02 0.43 11.26
C GLU A 102 -14.72 1.25 11.16
N GLN A 103 -14.28 1.81 12.29
CA GLN A 103 -13.02 2.53 12.42
C GLN A 103 -11.79 1.63 12.12
N ASN A 104 -11.78 0.39 12.60
CA ASN A 104 -10.69 -0.55 12.37
C ASN A 104 -10.64 -1.01 10.90
N ALA A 105 -11.80 -1.18 10.26
CA ALA A 105 -11.90 -1.52 8.83
C ALA A 105 -11.44 -0.37 7.92
N ALA A 106 -11.62 0.89 8.33
CA ALA A 106 -11.14 2.05 7.59
C ALA A 106 -9.60 2.19 7.61
N HIS A 107 -8.94 1.59 8.60
CA HIS A 107 -7.49 1.59 8.72
C HIS A 107 -6.84 0.31 8.17
N ALA A 108 -7.62 -0.76 7.96
CA ALA A 108 -7.14 -2.00 7.37
C ALA A 108 -6.73 -1.80 5.90
N VAL A 109 -5.51 -2.22 5.57
CA VAL A 109 -5.02 -2.26 4.20
C VAL A 109 -5.75 -3.38 3.46
N ARG A 110 -6.43 -3.05 2.36
CA ARG A 110 -7.20 -3.98 1.51
C ARG A 110 -6.33 -4.62 0.45
N SER A 111 -5.47 -3.83 -0.17
CA SER A 111 -4.55 -4.30 -1.21
C SER A 111 -3.25 -3.52 -1.21
N ILE A 112 -2.18 -4.16 -1.67
CA ILE A 112 -0.87 -3.55 -1.83
C ILE A 112 -0.79 -2.97 -3.24
N PRO A 113 -0.55 -1.66 -3.42
CA PRO A 113 -0.28 -1.10 -4.74
C PRO A 113 0.99 -1.75 -5.29
N MET A 114 0.88 -2.38 -6.45
CA MET A 114 2.01 -3.03 -7.11
C MET A 114 1.83 -2.94 -8.62
N ARG A 115 2.91 -2.64 -9.33
CA ARG A 115 2.95 -2.62 -10.78
C ARG A 115 4.14 -3.46 -11.24
N VAL A 116 3.89 -4.42 -12.13
CA VAL A 116 4.94 -5.22 -12.76
C VAL A 116 5.14 -4.68 -14.17
N ILE A 117 6.36 -4.22 -14.43
CA ILE A 117 6.75 -3.69 -15.74
C ILE A 117 7.52 -4.79 -16.46
N LEU A 118 7.01 -5.20 -17.62
CA LEU A 118 7.66 -6.17 -18.50
C LEU A 118 8.34 -5.41 -19.65
N PRO A 119 9.53 -5.86 -20.13
CA PRO A 119 10.26 -5.16 -21.20
C PRO A 119 9.45 -4.96 -22.48
N ASP A 120 8.72 -6.00 -22.90
CA ASP A 120 7.94 -6.02 -24.15
C ASP A 120 6.45 -6.32 -23.88
N GLY A 121 5.99 -6.09 -22.66
CA GLY A 121 4.65 -6.47 -22.22
C GLY A 121 3.84 -5.32 -21.63
N PRO A 122 2.53 -5.51 -21.47
CA PRO A 122 1.71 -4.56 -20.72
C PRO A 122 2.20 -4.45 -19.28
N VAL A 123 1.98 -3.29 -18.66
CA VAL A 123 2.15 -3.14 -17.21
C VAL A 123 1.04 -3.93 -16.53
N LEU A 124 1.41 -4.88 -15.69
CA LEU A 124 0.45 -5.65 -14.89
C LEU A 124 0.21 -4.93 -13.57
N GLN A 125 -1.05 -4.80 -13.18
CA GLN A 125 -1.47 -4.12 -11.96
C GLN A 125 -2.66 -4.86 -11.37
N ASP A 126 -2.37 -5.99 -10.73
CA ASP A 126 -3.38 -6.83 -10.07
C ASP A 126 -3.59 -6.41 -8.62
N GLN A 127 -4.77 -6.73 -8.07
CA GLN A 127 -5.01 -6.56 -6.65
C GLN A 127 -4.18 -7.58 -5.87
N VAL A 128 -3.26 -7.10 -5.06
CA VAL A 128 -2.42 -7.93 -4.19
C VAL A 128 -3.00 -7.91 -2.77
N PRO A 129 -3.62 -9.00 -2.29
CA PRO A 129 -4.08 -9.07 -0.90
C PRO A 129 -2.88 -9.00 0.06
N PRO A 130 -3.04 -8.37 1.25
CA PRO A 130 -1.97 -8.35 2.26
C PRO A 130 -1.73 -9.73 2.90
N THR A 131 -2.73 -10.61 2.86
CA THR A 131 -2.71 -11.94 3.47
C THR A 131 -2.97 -13.03 2.43
N ASN A 132 -2.37 -14.19 2.63
CA ASN A 132 -2.62 -15.39 1.84
C ASN A 132 -3.91 -16.12 2.31
N PRO A 133 -4.41 -17.12 1.57
CA PRO A 133 -5.61 -17.88 1.95
C PRO A 133 -5.50 -18.60 3.30
N ASN A 134 -4.29 -18.87 3.77
CA ASN A 134 -4.01 -19.50 5.06
C ASN A 134 -3.97 -18.48 6.22
N GLY A 135 -4.22 -17.19 5.95
CA GLY A 135 -4.18 -16.10 6.93
C GLY A 135 -2.79 -15.57 7.25
N GLY A 136 -1.73 -16.11 6.63
CA GLY A 136 -0.36 -15.59 6.74
C GLY A 136 -0.14 -14.34 5.87
N ALA A 137 0.99 -13.65 6.05
CA ALA A 137 1.37 -12.53 5.19
C ALA A 137 1.63 -13.01 3.75
N MET A 138 1.10 -12.29 2.76
CA MET A 138 1.39 -12.55 1.35
C MET A 138 2.84 -12.15 1.04
N THR A 139 3.63 -13.07 0.51
CA THR A 139 4.97 -12.77 0.01
C THR A 139 4.91 -12.33 -1.45
N LEU A 140 5.90 -11.53 -1.88
CA LEU A 140 6.06 -11.15 -3.29
C LEU A 140 6.16 -12.41 -4.18
N GLY A 141 6.92 -13.42 -3.75
CA GLY A 141 7.11 -14.64 -4.52
C GLY A 141 5.83 -15.48 -4.67
N GLU A 142 4.99 -15.57 -3.64
CA GLU A 142 3.69 -16.26 -3.74
C GLU A 142 2.78 -15.56 -4.75
N HIS A 143 2.66 -14.23 -4.65
CA HIS A 143 1.82 -13.46 -5.56
C HIS A 143 2.33 -13.54 -7.00
N LEU A 144 3.63 -13.33 -7.24
CA LEU A 144 4.22 -13.39 -8.59
C LEU A 144 4.07 -14.78 -9.22
N ARG A 145 4.20 -15.87 -8.45
CA ARG A 145 3.94 -17.24 -8.97
C ARG A 145 2.50 -17.43 -9.41
N ALA A 146 1.55 -16.80 -8.73
CA ALA A 146 0.14 -16.86 -9.09
C ALA A 146 -0.15 -16.09 -10.38
N VAL A 147 0.36 -14.85 -10.51
CA VAL A 147 0.04 -13.97 -11.66
C VAL A 147 0.93 -14.23 -12.89
N MET A 148 2.15 -14.73 -12.67
CA MET A 148 3.12 -15.00 -13.74
C MET A 148 3.84 -16.35 -13.51
N PRO A 149 3.11 -17.47 -13.57
CA PRO A 149 3.68 -18.79 -13.30
C PRO A 149 4.83 -19.14 -14.26
N LEU A 150 4.82 -18.60 -15.49
CA LEU A 150 5.85 -18.84 -16.50
C LEU A 150 7.22 -18.21 -16.17
N LEU A 151 7.29 -17.26 -15.24
CA LEU A 151 8.57 -16.70 -14.78
C LEU A 151 9.33 -17.67 -13.87
N PHE A 152 8.65 -18.66 -13.30
CA PHE A 152 9.22 -19.63 -12.38
C PHE A 152 9.31 -20.97 -13.12
N GLY A 153 10.54 -21.46 -13.33
CA GLY A 153 10.75 -22.77 -13.94
C GLY A 153 10.14 -23.89 -13.10
N LYS A 154 9.87 -25.04 -13.71
CA LYS A 154 9.49 -26.28 -12.99
C LYS A 154 10.61 -26.82 -12.11
N ASP A 155 11.85 -26.42 -12.39
CA ASP A 155 13.04 -26.71 -11.61
C ASP A 155 13.48 -25.43 -10.87
N GLU A 156 13.25 -25.38 -9.56
CA GLU A 156 13.42 -24.19 -8.69
C GLU A 156 14.83 -23.58 -8.67
N VAL A 157 15.83 -24.20 -9.31
CA VAL A 157 17.24 -23.82 -9.19
C VAL A 157 17.63 -22.62 -10.08
N ASN A 158 16.79 -22.21 -11.03
CA ASN A 158 17.15 -21.17 -11.99
C ASN A 158 16.06 -20.10 -12.13
N VAL A 159 15.88 -19.27 -11.10
CA VAL A 159 15.13 -18.02 -11.21
C VAL A 159 15.92 -17.11 -12.15
N ARG A 160 15.57 -17.09 -13.44
CA ARG A 160 16.25 -16.28 -14.47
C ARG A 160 15.91 -14.78 -14.39
N VAL A 161 15.11 -14.36 -13.42
CA VAL A 161 14.59 -13.00 -13.31
C VAL A 161 14.79 -12.49 -11.89
N CYS A 162 15.66 -11.49 -11.73
CA CYS A 162 15.85 -10.79 -10.47
C CYS A 162 14.90 -9.58 -10.46
N PRO A 163 13.81 -9.58 -9.66
CA PRO A 163 12.92 -8.43 -9.60
C PRO A 163 13.64 -7.25 -8.96
N CYS A 164 13.84 -6.17 -9.70
CA CYS A 164 14.31 -4.90 -9.14
C CYS A 164 13.10 -4.15 -8.56
N CYS A 165 12.98 -4.13 -7.23
CA CYS A 165 12.03 -3.25 -6.55
C CYS A 165 12.63 -1.85 -6.41
N ILE A 166 12.17 -0.89 -7.21
CA ILE A 166 12.43 0.53 -6.95
C ILE A 166 11.23 1.04 -6.15
N GLY A 167 11.44 1.23 -4.84
CA GLY A 167 10.42 1.74 -3.94
C GLY A 167 10.24 3.24 -4.14
N PHE A 168 9.16 3.63 -4.81
CA PHE A 168 8.48 4.91 -4.57
C PHE A 168 6.97 4.62 -4.55
N PHE A 169 6.35 4.87 -3.40
CA PHE A 169 4.96 4.56 -3.07
C PHE A 169 4.28 5.76 -2.43
#